data_AF-A0A8T6Y6A0-F1
#
_entry.id   AF-A0A8T6Y6A0-F1
#
_cell.length_a   1.000
_cell.length_b   1.000
_cell.length_c   1.000
_cell.angle_alpha   90.00
_cell.angle_beta   90.00
_cell.angle_gamma   90.00
#
_symmetry.space_group_name_H-M   'P 1'
#
loop_
_entity.id
_entity.type
_entity.pdbx_description
1 polymer ?
#
loop_
_entity_poly.entity_id
_entity_poly.type
_entity_poly.pdbx_seq_one_letter_code
_entity_poly.pdbx_strand_id
1 'polypeptide(L)'
;MNIRLPYFKQENWYTCGPACLRMVLAFFGVTRTESEVKAACGTTELGTTPMQISAAAQKSGLKSTSVKNANIDDLKQEIKEGKPVIALVDSSYLYGGVSGFGHFIVILGFTDEELVYHDPDVSEGKFMKCKLETFNAAWNATRCWMIKIEKE
;
A
#
# COMPACT_ATOMS: atom_id res chain seq x y z
N MET A 1 -13.68 -6.66 -8.89
CA MET A 1 -12.65 -6.86 -9.95
C MET A 1 -11.30 -6.79 -9.27
N ASN A 2 -10.39 -7.75 -9.51
CA ASN A 2 -9.11 -7.80 -8.81
C ASN A 2 -7.98 -7.38 -9.75
N ILE A 3 -7.23 -6.36 -9.35
CA ILE A 3 -6.06 -5.86 -10.07
C ILE A 3 -4.96 -6.94 -10.01
N ARG A 4 -4.39 -7.29 -11.16
CA ARG A 4 -3.23 -8.19 -11.23
C ARG A 4 -1.96 -7.38 -11.00
N LEU A 5 -1.51 -7.36 -9.74
CA LEU A 5 -0.28 -6.69 -9.31
C LEU A 5 0.85 -7.73 -9.15
N PRO A 6 2.09 -7.46 -9.59
CA PRO A 6 3.22 -8.30 -9.21
C PRO A 6 3.46 -8.21 -7.70
N TYR A 7 3.84 -9.33 -7.08
CA TYR A 7 4.13 -9.40 -5.66
C TYR A 7 5.64 -9.35 -5.40
N PHE A 8 6.06 -8.47 -4.50
CA PHE A 8 7.42 -8.40 -3.98
C PHE A 8 7.38 -8.33 -2.45
N LYS A 9 8.02 -9.30 -1.79
CA LYS A 9 8.23 -9.27 -0.34
C LYS A 9 9.26 -8.19 0.00
N GLN A 10 9.09 -7.51 1.15
CA GLN A 10 10.10 -6.59 1.67
C GLN A 10 11.39 -7.32 2.05
N GLU A 11 12.52 -6.70 1.73
CA GLU A 11 13.86 -7.20 2.07
C GLU A 11 14.26 -6.87 3.51
N ASN A 12 13.67 -5.82 4.13
CA ASN A 12 13.95 -5.41 5.50
C ASN A 12 12.64 -5.10 6.27
N TRP A 13 12.69 -5.23 7.60
CA TRP A 13 11.52 -5.03 8.48
C TRP A 13 10.90 -3.62 8.42
N TYR A 14 11.67 -2.61 7.97
CA TYR A 14 11.25 -1.20 7.89
C TYR A 14 10.93 -0.74 6.44
N THR A 15 10.93 -1.65 5.46
CA THR A 15 10.77 -1.31 4.04
C THR A 15 9.40 -1.67 3.44
N CYS A 16 8.36 -1.86 4.26
CA CYS A 16 6.98 -2.12 3.78
C CYS A 16 6.48 -1.06 2.78
N GLY A 17 6.79 0.22 3.02
CA GLY A 17 6.46 1.33 2.11
C GLY A 17 7.15 1.21 0.74
N PRO A 18 8.50 1.14 0.68
CA PRO A 18 9.24 0.86 -0.55
C PRO A 18 8.81 -0.41 -1.28
N ALA A 19 8.54 -1.50 -0.58
CA ALA A 19 8.05 -2.74 -1.19
C ALA A 19 6.67 -2.56 -1.83
N CYS A 20 5.74 -1.88 -1.14
CA CYS A 20 4.44 -1.49 -1.70
C CYS A 20 4.59 -0.65 -2.97
N LEU A 21 5.43 0.39 -2.91
CA LEU A 21 5.67 1.25 -4.05
C LEU A 21 6.33 0.49 -5.21
N ARG A 22 7.28 -0.40 -4.95
CA ARG A 22 7.92 -1.26 -5.96
C ARG A 22 6.89 -2.10 -6.72
N MET A 23 5.92 -2.69 -6.02
CA MET A 23 4.83 -3.43 -6.66
C MET A 23 3.99 -2.53 -7.58
N VAL A 24 3.61 -1.33 -7.10
CA VAL A 24 2.80 -0.37 -7.88
C VAL A 24 3.58 0.24 -9.06
N LEU A 25 4.87 0.52 -8.92
CA LEU A 25 5.72 0.96 -10.03
C LEU A 25 5.78 -0.10 -11.13
N ALA A 26 6.01 -1.36 -10.75
CA ALA A 26 6.07 -2.47 -11.70
C ALA A 26 4.75 -2.68 -12.43
N PHE A 27 3.60 -2.47 -11.76
CA PHE A 27 2.28 -2.48 -12.40
C PHE A 27 2.15 -1.47 -13.54
N PHE A 28 2.72 -0.27 -13.37
CA PHE A 28 2.71 0.77 -14.39
C PHE A 28 3.83 0.63 -15.43
N GLY A 29 4.63 -0.45 -15.36
CA GLY A 29 5.72 -0.74 -16.28
C GLY A 29 7.09 -0.17 -15.85
N VAL A 30 7.19 0.38 -14.65
CA VAL A 30 8.44 0.92 -14.11
C VAL A 30 9.08 -0.11 -13.18
N THR A 31 10.03 -0.88 -13.70
CA THR A 31 10.72 -1.90 -12.89
C THR A 31 11.89 -1.29 -12.13
N ARG A 32 11.93 -1.49 -10.80
CA ARG A 32 12.99 -1.04 -9.90
C ARG A 32 13.30 -2.11 -8.86
N THR A 33 14.53 -2.11 -8.36
CA THR A 33 14.94 -2.86 -7.16
C THR A 33 14.38 -2.19 -5.90
N GLU A 34 14.23 -2.92 -4.80
CA GLU A 34 13.78 -2.31 -3.54
C GLU A 34 14.79 -1.29 -3.03
N SER A 35 16.09 -1.51 -3.23
CA SER A 35 17.14 -0.55 -2.88
C SER A 35 16.98 0.80 -3.61
N GLU A 36 16.65 0.79 -4.90
CA GLU A 36 16.38 2.03 -5.66
C GLU A 36 15.14 2.75 -5.13
N VAL A 37 14.07 2.01 -4.83
CA VAL A 37 12.81 2.60 -4.32
C VAL A 37 12.99 3.13 -2.90
N LYS A 38 13.69 2.40 -2.04
CA LYS A 38 14.09 2.82 -0.68
C LYS A 38 14.87 4.13 -0.72
N ALA A 39 15.85 4.24 -1.62
CA ALA A 39 16.62 5.47 -1.81
C ALA A 39 15.75 6.62 -2.32
N ALA A 40 14.85 6.37 -3.28
CA ALA A 40 13.94 7.39 -3.81
C ALA A 40 12.96 7.94 -2.76
N CYS A 41 12.47 7.06 -1.87
CA CYS A 41 11.63 7.40 -0.72
C CYS A 41 12.40 8.16 0.38
N GLY A 42 13.72 8.02 0.45
CA GLY A 42 14.50 8.47 1.62
C GLY A 42 14.13 7.70 2.89
N THR A 43 13.84 6.41 2.74
CA THR A 43 13.46 5.51 3.85
C THR A 43 14.61 5.34 4.84
N THR A 44 14.30 5.45 6.13
CA THR A 44 15.23 5.15 7.23
C THR A 44 14.75 3.91 7.99
N GLU A 45 15.47 3.51 9.03
CA GLU A 45 15.02 2.43 9.92
C GLU A 45 13.78 2.80 10.75
N LEU A 46 13.40 4.09 10.78
CA LEU A 46 12.11 4.53 11.33
C LEU A 46 10.94 4.33 10.35
N GLY A 47 11.23 3.84 9.14
CA GLY A 47 10.24 3.59 8.09
C GLY A 47 10.14 4.70 7.06
N THR A 48 8.96 4.80 6.45
CA THR A 48 8.66 5.74 5.35
C THR A 48 7.30 6.38 5.58
N THR A 49 7.15 7.67 5.26
CA THR A 49 5.86 8.36 5.36
C THR A 49 5.04 8.26 4.06
N PRO A 50 3.70 8.43 4.11
CA PRO A 50 2.87 8.47 2.90
C PRO A 50 3.33 9.52 1.88
N MET A 51 3.79 10.69 2.35
CA MET A 51 4.27 11.77 1.49
C MET A 51 5.58 11.41 0.79
N GLN A 52 6.50 10.72 1.48
CA GLN A 52 7.74 10.21 0.88
C GLN A 52 7.45 9.18 -0.21
N ILE A 53 6.52 8.25 0.04
CA ILE A 53 6.07 7.27 -0.97
C ILE A 53 5.51 8.00 -2.19
N SER A 54 4.62 8.98 -1.97
CA SER A 54 4.02 9.75 -3.07
C SER A 54 5.06 10.54 -3.87
N ALA A 55 6.03 11.17 -3.20
CA ALA A 55 7.11 11.90 -3.87
C ALA A 55 8.03 10.97 -4.66
N ALA A 56 8.31 9.77 -4.17
CA ALA A 56 9.10 8.77 -4.89
C ALA A 56 8.38 8.23 -6.13
N ALA A 57 7.06 8.04 -6.06
CA ALA A 57 6.23 7.71 -7.22
C ALA A 57 6.31 8.82 -8.29
N GLN A 58 6.21 10.10 -7.88
CA GLN A 58 6.36 11.26 -8.79
C GLN A 58 7.74 11.31 -9.46
N LYS A 59 8.82 11.11 -8.69
CA LYS A 59 10.19 11.02 -9.23
C LYS A 59 10.37 9.86 -10.22
N SER A 60 9.49 8.86 -10.17
CA SER A 60 9.49 7.71 -11.08
C SER A 60 8.63 7.92 -12.34
N GLY A 61 8.11 9.13 -12.56
CA GLY A 61 7.34 9.49 -13.76
C GLY A 61 5.85 9.14 -13.68
N LEU A 62 5.28 9.06 -12.47
CA LEU A 62 3.85 8.80 -12.26
C LEU A 62 3.18 9.99 -11.59
N LYS A 63 1.87 10.13 -11.78
CA LYS A 63 1.05 11.00 -10.94
C LYS A 63 0.81 10.30 -9.60
N SER A 64 0.98 11.02 -8.51
CA SER A 64 0.72 10.48 -7.17
C SER A 64 0.22 11.54 -6.21
N THR A 65 -0.69 11.15 -5.31
CA THR A 65 -1.21 11.99 -4.23
C THR A 65 -1.38 11.16 -2.97
N SER A 66 -0.80 11.62 -1.86
CA SER A 66 -1.07 11.08 -0.52
C SER A 66 -2.28 11.78 0.10
N VAL A 67 -3.32 11.03 0.45
CA VAL A 67 -4.57 11.53 1.03
C VAL A 67 -4.68 11.06 2.47
N LYS A 68 -4.96 12.00 3.38
CA LYS A 68 -5.26 11.75 4.79
C LYS A 68 -6.76 11.86 5.02
N ASN A 69 -7.31 11.09 5.96
CA ASN A 69 -8.73 11.07 6.26
C ASN A 69 -9.58 10.73 5.02
N ALA A 70 -9.06 9.87 4.14
CA ALA A 70 -9.84 9.36 3.02
C ALA A 70 -11.01 8.51 3.53
N ASN A 71 -12.02 8.31 2.68
CA ASN A 71 -13.13 7.41 2.98
C ASN A 71 -13.07 6.14 2.12
N ILE A 72 -13.88 5.15 2.48
CA ILE A 72 -13.87 3.86 1.78
C ILE A 72 -14.39 3.94 0.34
N ASP A 73 -15.25 4.92 0.04
CA ASP A 73 -15.80 5.11 -1.30
C ASP A 73 -14.74 5.69 -2.25
N ASP A 74 -13.88 6.58 -1.78
CA ASP A 74 -12.70 7.06 -2.53
C ASP A 74 -11.80 5.88 -2.90
N LEU A 75 -11.52 4.98 -1.94
CA LEU A 75 -10.70 3.80 -2.16
C LEU A 75 -11.36 2.85 -3.17
N LYS A 76 -12.66 2.59 -3.03
CA LYS A 76 -13.44 1.78 -3.99
C LYS A 76 -13.44 2.38 -5.39
N GLN A 77 -13.48 3.71 -5.51
CA GLN A 77 -13.45 4.39 -6.81
C GLN A 77 -12.11 4.17 -7.52
N GLU A 78 -10.97 4.28 -6.82
CA GLU A 78 -9.65 3.98 -7.42
C GLU A 78 -9.58 2.53 -7.92
N ILE A 79 -10.04 1.59 -7.10
CA ILE A 79 -10.05 0.17 -7.45
C ILE A 79 -10.96 -0.11 -8.65
N LYS A 80 -12.12 0.57 -8.74
CA LYS A 80 -13.04 0.48 -9.88
C LYS A 80 -12.40 1.00 -11.17
N GLU A 81 -11.53 1.99 -11.08
CA GLU A 81 -10.73 2.51 -12.19
C GLU A 81 -9.50 1.66 -12.52
N GLY A 82 -9.30 0.53 -11.81
CA GLY A 82 -8.18 -0.38 -12.04
C GLY A 82 -6.85 0.12 -11.46
N LYS A 83 -6.89 1.06 -10.51
CA LYS A 83 -5.71 1.67 -9.89
C LYS A 83 -5.47 1.06 -8.51
N PRO A 84 -4.35 0.35 -8.28
CA PRO A 84 -4.04 -0.20 -6.96
C PRO A 84 -3.71 0.94 -5.99
N VAL A 85 -4.10 0.78 -4.73
CA VAL A 85 -3.94 1.82 -3.69
C VAL A 85 -3.00 1.34 -2.62
N ILE A 86 -2.00 2.14 -2.25
CA ILE A 86 -1.17 1.85 -1.07
C ILE A 86 -1.89 2.43 0.15
N ALA A 87 -2.17 1.62 1.17
CA ALA A 87 -2.82 2.04 2.40
C ALA A 87 -1.87 1.87 3.59
N LEU A 88 -1.88 2.83 4.51
CA LEU A 88 -1.22 2.71 5.81
C LEU A 88 -2.25 2.16 6.81
N VAL A 89 -1.95 1.06 7.48
CA VAL A 89 -2.84 0.39 8.43
C VAL A 89 -2.12 0.10 9.74
N ASP A 90 -2.86 -0.10 10.82
CA ASP A 90 -2.33 -0.72 12.03
C ASP A 90 -2.50 -2.24 11.90
N SER A 91 -1.39 -2.95 11.73
CA SER A 91 -1.39 -4.39 11.45
C SER A 91 -1.93 -5.24 12.61
N SER A 92 -2.00 -4.69 13.83
CA SER A 92 -2.55 -5.40 14.99
C SER A 92 -4.03 -5.74 14.82
N TYR A 93 -4.79 -4.95 14.04
CA TYR A 93 -6.19 -5.25 13.72
C TYR A 93 -6.33 -6.35 12.66
N LEU A 94 -5.31 -6.53 11.81
CA LEU A 94 -5.32 -7.56 10.76
C LEU A 94 -4.83 -8.90 11.29
N TYR A 95 -3.80 -8.90 12.14
CA TYR A 95 -3.05 -10.10 12.53
C TYR A 95 -2.95 -10.32 14.04
N GLY A 96 -3.46 -9.40 14.86
CA GLY A 96 -3.17 -9.36 16.29
C GLY A 96 -1.78 -8.79 16.59
N GLY A 97 -1.45 -8.67 17.88
CA GLY A 97 -0.16 -8.15 18.33
C GLY A 97 -0.24 -6.74 18.95
N VAL A 98 0.88 -6.02 18.92
CA VAL A 98 1.00 -4.70 19.57
C VAL A 98 0.52 -3.62 18.61
N SER A 99 -0.44 -2.80 19.05
CA SER A 99 -0.97 -1.68 18.28
C SER A 99 -0.03 -0.46 18.27
N GLY A 100 -0.30 0.48 17.35
CA GLY A 100 0.44 1.73 17.23
C GLY A 100 1.62 1.71 16.27
N PHE A 101 1.90 0.56 15.64
CA PHE A 101 2.91 0.43 14.59
C PHE A 101 2.25 0.45 13.22
N GLY A 102 2.59 1.45 12.41
CA GLY A 102 2.07 1.60 11.05
C GLY A 102 2.69 0.59 10.09
N HIS A 103 1.86 0.01 9.22
CA HIS A 103 2.26 -0.94 8.19
C HIS A 103 1.65 -0.56 6.84
N PHE A 104 2.39 -0.72 5.75
CA PHE A 104 1.86 -0.46 4.41
C PHE A 104 1.47 -1.76 3.72
N ILE A 105 0.28 -1.74 3.11
CA ILE A 105 -0.24 -2.80 2.24
C ILE A 105 -0.72 -2.21 0.92
N VAL A 106 -0.88 -3.04 -0.12
CA VAL A 106 -1.45 -2.60 -1.41
C VAL A 106 -2.82 -3.22 -1.61
N ILE A 107 -3.85 -2.38 -1.70
CA ILE A 107 -5.23 -2.78 -1.97
C ILE A 107 -5.42 -3.01 -3.47
N LEU A 108 -6.05 -4.13 -3.82
CA LEU A 108 -6.18 -4.61 -5.20
C LEU A 108 -7.62 -4.76 -5.67
N GLY A 109 -8.57 -4.83 -4.74
CA GLY A 109 -9.88 -5.33 -5.06
C GLY A 109 -10.81 -5.37 -3.86
N PHE A 110 -12.09 -5.47 -4.20
CA PHE A 110 -13.15 -5.81 -3.27
C PHE A 110 -13.94 -6.99 -3.85
N THR A 111 -14.38 -7.85 -2.94
CA THR A 111 -15.49 -8.80 -3.13
C THR A 111 -16.71 -8.23 -2.40
N ASP A 112 -17.79 -9.01 -2.26
CA ASP A 112 -19.02 -8.53 -1.62
C ASP A 112 -18.80 -8.15 -0.13
N GLU A 113 -17.94 -8.87 0.60
CA GLU A 113 -17.68 -8.63 2.03
C GLU A 113 -16.19 -8.43 2.38
N GLU A 114 -15.28 -8.83 1.48
CA GLU A 114 -13.84 -8.85 1.75
C GLU A 114 -13.08 -7.87 0.86
N LEU A 115 -12.06 -7.26 1.45
CA LEU A 115 -11.03 -6.51 0.72
C LEU A 115 -9.89 -7.47 0.35
N VAL A 116 -9.34 -7.29 -0.86
CA VAL A 116 -8.21 -8.06 -1.39
C VAL A 116 -6.96 -7.20 -1.44
N TYR A 117 -5.84 -7.70 -0.94
CA TYR A 117 -4.60 -6.92 -0.82
C TYR A 117 -3.31 -7.74 -1.00
N HIS A 118 -2.20 -7.04 -1.14
CA HIS A 118 -0.86 -7.57 -0.97
C HIS A 118 -0.24 -7.03 0.32
N ASP A 119 0.38 -7.93 1.08
CA ASP A 119 1.16 -7.60 2.27
C ASP A 119 2.65 -7.91 2.03
N PRO A 120 3.53 -6.90 2.02
CA PRO A 120 4.95 -7.11 1.76
C PRO A 120 5.70 -7.82 2.90
N ASP A 121 5.15 -7.90 4.11
CA ASP A 121 5.83 -8.52 5.27
C ASP A 121 5.56 -10.03 5.37
N VAL A 122 4.51 -10.53 4.71
CA VAL A 122 4.10 -11.94 4.75
C VAL A 122 4.67 -12.72 3.56
N SER A 123 5.36 -13.85 3.78
CA SER A 123 5.98 -14.62 2.68
C SER A 123 5.03 -15.09 1.56
N GLU A 124 3.79 -15.44 1.91
CA GLU A 124 2.69 -15.71 0.97
C GLU A 124 1.69 -14.55 0.91
N GLY A 125 2.18 -13.32 1.06
CA GLY A 125 1.36 -12.11 1.19
C GLY A 125 0.64 -11.65 -0.08
N LYS A 126 0.52 -12.50 -1.11
CA LYS A 126 -0.19 -12.17 -2.35
C LYS A 126 -1.68 -12.52 -2.24
N PHE A 127 -2.54 -11.64 -2.76
CA PHE A 127 -4.00 -11.78 -2.81
C PHE A 127 -4.63 -12.19 -1.47
N MET A 128 -4.09 -11.66 -0.38
CA MET A 128 -4.67 -11.83 0.95
C MET A 128 -6.06 -11.20 0.99
N LYS A 129 -6.88 -11.69 1.92
CA LYS A 129 -8.24 -11.21 2.13
C LYS A 129 -8.52 -10.96 3.60
N CYS A 130 -9.29 -9.93 3.88
CA CYS A 130 -9.85 -9.69 5.19
C CYS A 130 -11.25 -9.08 5.06
N LYS A 131 -12.07 -9.22 6.09
CA LYS A 131 -13.38 -8.57 6.16
C LYS A 131 -13.19 -7.05 6.04
N LEU A 132 -14.10 -6.39 5.31
CA LEU A 132 -14.06 -4.95 5.13
C LEU A 132 -14.08 -4.18 6.48
N GLU A 133 -14.82 -4.69 7.46
CA GLU A 133 -14.86 -4.14 8.81
C GLU A 133 -13.49 -4.17 9.50
N THR A 134 -12.78 -5.30 9.39
CA THR A 134 -11.43 -5.48 9.94
C THR A 134 -10.45 -4.50 9.30
N PHE A 135 -10.48 -4.37 7.98
CA PHE A 135 -9.67 -3.37 7.26
C PHE A 135 -10.00 -1.95 7.73
N ASN A 136 -11.29 -1.59 7.81
CA ASN A 136 -11.70 -0.25 8.21
C ASN A 136 -11.21 0.09 9.62
N ALA A 137 -11.25 -0.85 10.57
CA ALA A 137 -10.68 -0.64 11.90
C ALA A 137 -9.17 -0.37 11.85
N ALA A 138 -8.43 -1.22 11.10
CA ALA A 138 -6.98 -1.07 10.91
C ALA A 138 -6.59 0.26 10.25
N TRP A 139 -7.37 0.69 9.26
CA TRP A 139 -7.14 1.90 8.49
C TRP A 139 -7.56 3.18 9.24
N ASN A 140 -8.65 3.12 10.01
CA ASN A 140 -9.08 4.22 10.88
C ASN A 140 -8.05 4.53 11.97
N ALA A 141 -7.42 3.50 12.54
CA ALA A 141 -6.38 3.66 13.56
C ALA A 141 -5.18 4.50 13.08
N THR A 142 -4.93 4.51 11.77
CA THR A 142 -3.87 5.30 11.12
C THR A 142 -4.40 6.52 10.38
N ARG A 143 -5.64 6.97 10.66
CA ARG A 143 -6.28 8.16 10.06
C ARG A 143 -6.52 8.03 8.55
N CYS A 144 -6.83 6.83 8.09
CA CYS A 144 -7.25 6.53 6.72
C CYS A 144 -6.30 7.10 5.66
N TRP A 145 -4.99 6.90 5.88
CA TRP A 145 -3.99 7.31 4.90
C TRP A 145 -4.00 6.37 3.69
N MET A 146 -4.08 6.94 2.50
CA MET A 146 -3.86 6.21 1.25
C MET A 146 -2.98 7.02 0.29
N ILE A 147 -2.27 6.31 -0.59
CA ILE A 147 -1.53 6.90 -1.70
C ILE A 147 -2.17 6.43 -3.00
N LYS A 148 -2.68 7.39 -3.77
CA LYS A 148 -3.19 7.22 -5.12
C LYS A 148 -2.03 7.36 -6.10
N ILE A 149 -1.91 6.43 -7.05
CA ILE A 149 -0.86 6.46 -8.08
C ILE A 149 -1.49 6.10 -9.43
N GLU A 150 -1.18 6.88 -10.46
CA GLU A 150 -1.69 6.67 -11.82
C GLU A 150 -0.66 7.09 -12.89
N LYS A 151 -0.86 6.64 -14.13
CA LYS A 151 -0.07 7.13 -15.26
C LYS A 151 -0.35 8.61 -15.52
N GLU A 152 0.65 9.30 -16.05
CA GLU A 152 0.50 10.68 -16.52
C GLU A 152 -0.58 10.82 -17.60
#